data_AF-A0A3P8YDW1-F1
#
_entry.id   AF-A0A3P8YDW1-F1
#
_cell.length_a   1.000
_cell.length_b   1.000
_cell.length_c   1.000
_cell.angle_alpha   90.00
_cell.angle_beta   90.00
_cell.angle_gamma   90.00
#
_symmetry.space_group_name_H-M   'P 1'
#
loop_
_entity.id
_entity.type
_entity.pdbx_description
1 polymer ?
#
loop_
_entity_poly.entity_id
_entity_poly.type
_entity_poly.pdbx_seq_one_letter_code
_entity_poly.pdbx_strand_id
1 'polypeptide(L)'
;MVIEEVNSIQESLDIERTCRQSVEALASKLNRQNKSLKRKSMLYLAHLGAETIAEISLEDEDEEIALAQGETDCFSALCLSTITELRNKLKLIQEEKTQAALDLEATSEELRNIRNELLKEKHDNTLLIAETVRQKKLLAKYNRVSLFAVEEYEALQENLDLERDLRAEAENFAREMLVEQKKLNRQSQILLQSSSPSEALQTALRDVTKLTQALESQRLEHQQQVNVFEKQLRDSELQKEVVVLQRKLELLVDEKREYEERCNKAEVEAKDLKFTVEELQKKLQAISNPHPAPAPPPPPPPPPPPPPAQITNPLSSLLSMIRKKKEIGCDIPLVVQDSVKEPETDIRQQAVDEMMQRIKSGIHLRPVGQSPNRTRPAQRERTPSNSAIQELKGILDTFKRPSPHLKTGSPSTNAESELERVLQRRRGAFETSQESCLPSSPCPFPSSVLDVDRVRTAKPQTKQTSQESQDNVPF
;
A
#
# COMPACT_ATOMS: atom_id res chain seq x y z
N MET A 1 8.34 19.07 -0.76
CA MET A 1 9.41 20.09 -0.91
C MET A 1 8.86 21.32 -1.60
N VAL A 2 9.36 21.75 -2.78
CA VAL A 2 9.20 23.13 -3.30
C VAL A 2 7.78 23.72 -3.21
N ILE A 3 6.73 22.99 -3.56
CA ILE A 3 5.34 23.49 -3.48
C ILE A 3 4.89 23.71 -2.03
N GLU A 4 5.27 22.83 -1.11
CA GLU A 4 4.94 22.92 0.32
C GLU A 4 5.76 24.03 1.01
N GLU A 5 7.03 24.22 0.61
CA GLU A 5 7.86 25.33 1.06
C GLU A 5 7.30 26.68 0.60
N VAL A 6 6.91 26.81 -0.67
CA VAL A 6 6.25 28.02 -1.21
C VAL A 6 4.94 28.29 -0.49
N ASN A 7 4.12 27.26 -0.23
CA ASN A 7 2.87 27.42 0.53
C ASN A 7 3.12 27.87 1.98
N SER A 8 4.12 27.31 2.67
CA SER A 8 4.46 27.68 4.05
C SER A 8 5.03 29.10 4.16
N ILE A 9 5.82 29.53 3.17
CA ILE A 9 6.30 30.92 3.06
C ILE A 9 5.13 31.88 2.80
N GLN A 10 4.20 31.51 1.91
CA GLN A 10 3.01 32.31 1.60
C GLN A 10 2.09 32.47 2.82
N GLU A 11 1.81 31.37 3.53
CA GLU A 11 1.02 31.37 4.78
C GLU A 11 1.68 32.25 5.86
N SER A 12 3.00 32.13 6.04
CA SER A 12 3.76 32.97 6.98
C SER A 12 3.67 34.46 6.64
N LEU A 13 3.73 34.81 5.35
CA LEU A 13 3.66 36.18 4.85
C LEU A 13 2.25 36.78 5.02
N ASP A 14 1.20 35.99 4.80
CA ASP A 14 -0.18 36.44 5.04
C ASP A 14 -0.52 36.56 6.54
N ILE A 15 0.09 35.74 7.41
CA ILE A 15 0.05 35.93 8.87
C ILE A 15 0.76 37.23 9.26
N GLU A 16 1.98 37.51 8.76
CA GLU A 16 2.68 38.78 9.05
C GLU A 16 1.84 39.99 8.59
N ARG A 17 1.31 39.93 7.36
CA ARG A 17 0.46 40.97 6.76
C ARG A 17 -0.79 41.25 7.59
N THR A 18 -1.50 40.23 8.05
CA THR A 18 -2.73 40.39 8.84
C THR A 18 -2.44 40.88 10.27
N CYS A 19 -1.38 40.37 10.92
CA CYS A 19 -0.90 40.90 12.20
C CYS A 19 -0.53 42.39 12.09
N ARG A 20 0.22 42.77 11.06
CA ARG A 20 0.61 44.15 10.82
C ARG A 20 -0.59 45.08 10.62
N GLN A 21 -1.55 44.68 9.78
CA GLN A 21 -2.77 45.46 9.55
C GLN A 21 -3.61 45.63 10.82
N SER A 22 -3.68 44.59 11.67
CA SER A 22 -4.34 44.66 12.98
C SER A 22 -3.67 45.66 13.92
N VAL A 23 -2.33 45.65 14.01
CA VAL A 23 -1.55 46.60 14.81
C VAL A 23 -1.68 48.04 14.30
N GLU A 24 -1.60 48.26 12.98
CA GLU A 24 -1.78 49.59 12.38
C GLU A 24 -3.20 50.15 12.60
N ALA A 25 -4.23 49.29 12.56
CA ALA A 25 -5.60 49.65 12.90
C ALA A 25 -5.77 49.96 14.40
N LEU A 26 -5.16 49.18 15.30
CA LEU A 26 -5.20 49.41 16.75
C LEU A 26 -4.49 50.71 17.13
N ALA A 27 -3.29 50.96 16.60
CA ALA A 27 -2.55 52.20 16.79
C ALA A 27 -3.35 53.42 16.25
N SER A 28 -4.01 53.27 15.11
CA SER A 28 -4.91 54.30 14.55
C SER A 28 -6.11 54.58 15.45
N LYS A 29 -6.71 53.53 16.05
CA LYS A 29 -7.82 53.64 17.02
C LYS A 29 -7.36 54.35 18.30
N LEU A 30 -6.21 53.94 18.86
CA LEU A 30 -5.60 54.55 20.04
C LEU A 30 -5.28 56.04 19.80
N ASN A 31 -4.71 56.40 18.65
CA ASN A 31 -4.40 57.78 18.29
C ASN A 31 -5.68 58.63 18.16
N ARG A 32 -6.76 58.09 17.56
CA ARG A 32 -8.08 58.74 17.53
C ARG A 32 -8.67 58.91 18.95
N GLN A 33 -8.53 57.91 19.82
CA GLN A 33 -8.97 57.98 21.22
C GLN A 33 -8.16 59.02 22.02
N ASN A 34 -6.83 59.03 21.91
CA ASN A 34 -5.98 60.04 22.56
C ASN A 34 -6.25 61.46 22.04
N LYS A 35 -6.52 61.66 20.74
CA LYS A 35 -6.98 62.94 20.19
C LYS A 35 -8.40 63.33 20.63
N SER A 36 -9.22 62.37 21.07
CA SER A 36 -10.52 62.65 21.70
C SER A 36 -10.35 63.02 23.17
N LEU A 37 -9.60 62.21 23.93
CA LEU A 37 -9.27 62.42 25.34
C LEU A 37 -8.53 63.76 25.55
N LYS A 38 -7.52 64.09 24.75
CA LYS A 38 -6.80 65.37 24.87
C LYS A 38 -7.70 66.58 24.61
N ARG A 39 -8.70 66.47 23.71
CA ARG A 39 -9.71 67.54 23.49
C ARG A 39 -10.70 67.63 24.65
N LYS A 40 -11.16 66.50 25.21
CA LYS A 40 -12.02 66.49 26.41
C LYS A 40 -11.30 67.03 27.64
N SER A 41 -10.08 66.55 27.91
CA SER A 41 -9.21 67.02 28.99
C SER A 41 -8.93 68.51 28.87
N MET A 42 -8.59 69.02 27.68
CA MET A 42 -8.43 70.47 27.44
C MET A 42 -9.72 71.26 27.68
N LEU A 43 -10.89 70.72 27.32
CA LEU A 43 -12.18 71.36 27.60
C LEU A 43 -12.47 71.42 29.11
N TYR A 44 -12.27 70.32 29.84
CA TYR A 44 -12.43 70.29 31.30
C TYR A 44 -11.42 71.20 32.00
N LEU A 45 -10.15 71.20 31.59
CA LEU A 45 -9.11 72.06 32.14
C LEU A 45 -9.42 73.55 31.92
N ALA A 46 -10.10 73.91 30.82
CA ALA A 46 -10.60 75.26 30.59
C ALA A 46 -11.88 75.63 31.39
N HIS A 47 -12.49 74.67 32.11
CA HIS A 47 -13.61 74.89 33.04
C HIS A 47 -13.19 74.78 34.51
N LEU A 48 -11.96 74.34 34.80
CA LEU A 48 -11.39 74.34 36.14
C LEU A 48 -10.75 75.70 36.44
N GLY A 49 -10.91 76.17 37.68
CA GLY A 49 -10.22 77.39 38.14
C GLY A 49 -8.72 77.14 38.34
N ALA A 50 -7.91 78.19 38.23
CA ALA A 50 -6.46 78.09 38.46
C ALA A 50 -6.13 77.54 39.86
N GLU A 51 -6.97 77.83 40.85
CA GLU A 51 -6.93 77.34 42.23
C GLU A 51 -7.12 75.81 42.28
N THR A 52 -8.15 75.27 41.62
CA THR A 52 -8.39 73.82 41.50
C THR A 52 -7.33 73.10 40.65
N ILE A 53 -6.67 73.81 39.73
CA ILE A 53 -5.55 73.25 38.94
C ILE A 53 -4.27 73.17 39.79
N ALA A 54 -4.09 74.07 40.76
CA ALA A 54 -3.02 73.97 41.75
C ALA A 54 -3.24 72.78 42.69
N GLU A 55 -4.46 72.57 43.22
CA GLU A 55 -4.79 71.41 44.07
C GLU A 55 -4.60 70.03 43.39
N ILE A 56 -4.62 69.98 42.05
CA ILE A 56 -4.40 68.75 41.25
C ILE A 56 -2.93 68.63 40.79
N SER A 57 -2.12 69.67 41.02
CA SER A 57 -0.68 69.63 40.76
C SER A 57 -0.01 68.87 41.90
N LEU A 58 0.05 67.55 41.76
CA LEU A 58 0.91 66.70 42.59
C LEU A 58 2.36 67.13 42.39
N GLU A 59 2.85 67.97 43.29
CA GLU A 59 4.27 68.04 43.61
C GLU A 59 4.66 66.67 44.18
N ASP A 60 5.84 66.14 43.81
CA ASP A 60 6.30 64.82 44.25
C ASP A 60 6.76 64.88 45.73
N GLU A 61 5.81 65.08 46.64
CA GLU A 61 6.01 64.92 48.08
C GLU A 61 6.01 63.42 48.42
N ASP A 62 7.11 62.94 49.01
CA ASP A 62 7.26 61.57 49.54
C ASP A 62 6.40 61.37 50.82
N GLU A 63 5.08 61.60 50.73
CA GLU A 63 4.15 61.32 51.83
C GLU A 63 3.96 59.80 52.00
N GLU A 64 4.42 59.28 53.14
CA GLU A 64 4.20 57.92 53.59
C GLU A 64 2.70 57.74 53.94
N ILE A 65 1.88 57.39 52.94
CA ILE A 65 0.42 57.27 53.07
C ILE A 65 0.05 56.25 54.16
N ALA A 66 -0.22 56.75 55.36
CA ALA A 66 -0.78 55.98 56.45
C ALA A 66 -2.16 55.44 56.04
N LEU A 67 -2.33 54.12 56.10
CA LEU A 67 -3.55 53.42 55.69
C LEU A 67 -4.74 53.74 56.61
N ALA A 68 -5.41 54.86 56.34
CA ALA A 68 -6.68 55.23 56.95
C ALA A 68 -7.78 54.23 56.53
N GLN A 69 -8.04 53.25 57.38
CA GLN A 69 -9.14 52.29 57.22
C GLN A 69 -10.50 52.99 57.39
N GLY A 70 -11.01 53.59 56.31
CA GLY A 70 -12.32 54.21 56.25
C GLY A 70 -13.31 53.38 55.42
N GLU A 71 -13.95 52.39 56.02
CA GLU A 71 -15.10 51.70 55.39
C GLU A 71 -16.31 52.65 55.35
N THR A 72 -16.44 53.43 54.28
CA THR A 72 -17.64 54.23 53.99
C THR A 72 -18.75 53.32 53.47
N ASP A 73 -19.38 52.58 54.39
CA ASP A 73 -20.40 51.59 54.09
C ASP A 73 -21.65 52.23 53.44
N CYS A 74 -22.09 51.68 52.30
CA CYS A 74 -23.37 52.09 51.70
C CYS A 74 -24.53 51.39 52.41
N PHE A 75 -24.98 51.95 53.54
CA PHE A 75 -26.09 51.43 54.36
C PHE A 75 -27.48 51.35 53.66
N SER A 76 -27.57 51.65 52.36
CA SER A 76 -28.79 51.42 51.60
C SER A 76 -29.04 49.92 51.43
N ALA A 77 -30.23 49.43 51.80
CA ALA A 77 -30.61 48.04 51.58
C ALA A 77 -30.47 47.61 50.11
N LEU A 78 -30.65 48.55 49.16
CA LEU A 78 -30.45 48.32 47.73
C LEU A 78 -28.97 48.12 47.37
N CYS A 79 -28.05 48.89 47.97
CA CYS A 79 -26.60 48.65 47.83
C CYS A 79 -26.25 47.24 48.27
N LEU A 80 -26.70 46.83 49.47
CA LEU A 80 -26.41 45.52 50.03
C LEU A 80 -26.99 44.38 49.17
N SER A 81 -28.24 44.49 48.70
CA SER A 81 -28.82 43.47 47.81
C SER A 81 -28.03 43.35 46.50
N THR A 82 -27.69 44.46 45.84
CA THR A 82 -26.91 44.45 44.59
C THR A 82 -25.51 43.88 44.81
N ILE A 83 -24.85 44.18 45.92
CA ILE A 83 -23.54 43.60 46.28
C ILE A 83 -23.66 42.07 46.46
N THR A 84 -24.70 41.57 47.14
CA THR A 84 -24.90 40.11 47.27
C THR A 84 -25.22 39.41 45.94
N GLU A 85 -26.03 40.04 45.08
CA GLU A 85 -26.35 39.51 43.75
C GLU A 85 -25.11 39.45 42.85
N LEU A 86 -24.27 40.50 42.87
CA LEU A 86 -23.02 40.54 42.12
C LEU A 86 -22.00 39.52 42.66
N ARG A 87 -21.91 39.31 43.98
CA ARG A 87 -21.09 38.24 44.58
C ARG A 87 -21.55 36.85 44.14
N ASN A 88 -22.85 36.60 44.09
CA ASN A 88 -23.41 35.33 43.61
C ASN A 88 -23.15 35.10 42.11
N LYS A 89 -23.32 36.14 41.28
CA LYS A 89 -22.98 36.10 39.85
C LYS A 89 -21.49 35.87 39.61
N LEU A 90 -20.61 36.51 40.38
CA LEU A 90 -19.16 36.29 40.31
C LEU A 90 -18.80 34.85 40.69
N LYS A 91 -19.42 34.28 41.73
CA LYS A 91 -19.22 32.88 42.12
C LYS A 91 -19.66 31.90 41.02
N LEU A 92 -20.83 32.12 40.40
CA LEU A 92 -21.31 31.31 39.28
C LEU A 92 -20.35 31.38 38.08
N ILE A 93 -19.94 32.58 37.67
CA ILE A 93 -18.98 32.79 36.57
C ILE A 93 -17.61 32.17 36.89
N GLN A 94 -17.21 32.13 38.17
CA GLN A 94 -15.98 31.48 38.61
C GLN A 94 -16.08 29.95 38.56
N GLU A 95 -17.25 29.38 38.88
CA GLU A 95 -17.55 27.95 38.76
C GLU A 95 -17.63 27.52 37.28
N GLU A 96 -18.34 28.27 36.45
CA GLU A 96 -18.37 28.11 34.98
C GLU A 96 -16.97 28.19 34.37
N LYS A 97 -16.15 29.16 34.79
CA LYS A 97 -14.75 29.28 34.37
C LYS A 97 -13.91 28.07 34.76
N THR A 98 -14.10 27.51 35.96
CA THR A 98 -13.38 26.29 36.35
C THR A 98 -13.83 25.06 35.56
N GLN A 99 -15.12 24.92 35.26
CA GLN A 99 -15.61 23.83 34.41
C GLN A 99 -15.04 23.95 32.99
N ALA A 100 -15.16 25.12 32.36
CA ALA A 100 -14.63 25.37 31.02
C ALA A 100 -13.10 25.19 30.92
N ALA A 101 -12.36 25.40 32.01
CA ALA A 101 -10.92 25.11 32.07
C ALA A 101 -10.64 23.60 32.10
N LEU A 102 -11.41 22.82 32.86
CA LEU A 102 -11.31 21.35 32.87
C LEU A 102 -11.70 20.75 31.51
N ASP A 103 -12.77 21.24 30.89
CA ASP A 103 -13.22 20.81 29.56
C ASP A 103 -12.17 21.13 28.48
N LEU A 104 -11.50 22.29 28.58
CA LEU A 104 -10.40 22.68 27.70
C LEU A 104 -9.16 21.79 27.89
N GLU A 105 -8.82 21.41 29.12
CA GLU A 105 -7.70 20.51 29.40
C GLU A 105 -7.98 19.08 28.92
N ALA A 106 -9.19 18.56 29.15
CA ALA A 106 -9.64 17.26 28.66
C ALA A 106 -9.62 17.19 27.12
N THR A 107 -10.21 18.17 26.44
CA THR A 107 -10.20 18.21 24.96
C THR A 107 -8.79 18.45 24.39
N SER A 108 -7.92 19.17 25.09
CA SER A 108 -6.50 19.29 24.71
C SER A 108 -5.76 17.96 24.82
N GLU A 109 -6.07 17.14 25.84
CA GLU A 109 -5.52 15.79 26.02
C GLU A 109 -6.03 14.81 24.94
N GLU A 110 -7.32 14.84 24.61
CA GLU A 110 -7.88 14.06 23.49
C GLU A 110 -7.21 14.42 22.16
N LEU A 111 -7.06 15.71 21.86
CA LEU A 111 -6.35 16.19 20.66
C LEU A 111 -4.87 15.76 20.65
N ARG A 112 -4.21 15.73 21.81
CA ARG A 112 -2.83 15.23 21.94
C ARG A 112 -2.75 13.73 21.60
N ASN A 113 -3.69 12.93 22.09
CA ASN A 113 -3.69 11.49 21.86
C ASN A 113 -4.07 11.13 20.41
N ILE A 114 -5.11 11.74 19.84
CA ILE A 114 -5.48 11.59 18.42
C ILE A 114 -4.31 12.00 17.50
N ARG A 115 -3.56 13.05 17.85
CA ARG A 115 -2.36 13.47 17.10
C ARG A 115 -1.25 12.41 17.16
N ASN A 116 -1.03 11.78 18.31
CA ASN A 116 -0.03 10.72 18.46
C ASN A 116 -0.42 9.46 17.67
N GLU A 117 -1.70 9.07 17.71
CA GLU A 117 -2.23 7.95 16.92
C GLU A 117 -2.13 8.22 15.42
N LEU A 118 -2.47 9.42 14.96
CA LEU A 118 -2.33 9.82 13.55
C LEU A 118 -0.87 9.81 13.07
N LEU A 119 0.08 10.17 13.94
CA LEU A 119 1.52 10.09 13.61
C LEU A 119 1.99 8.63 13.53
N LYS A 120 1.51 7.76 14.42
CA LYS A 120 1.78 6.33 14.37
C LYS A 120 1.19 5.69 13.11
N GLU A 121 -0.09 5.92 12.82
CA GLU A 121 -0.76 5.37 11.63
C GLU A 121 -0.07 5.82 10.34
N LYS A 122 0.39 7.09 10.25
CA LYS A 122 1.21 7.56 9.12
C LYS A 122 2.55 6.82 8.97
N HIS A 123 3.20 6.47 10.09
CA HIS A 123 4.42 5.68 10.08
C HIS A 123 4.15 4.23 9.63
N ASP A 124 3.17 3.57 10.24
CA ASP A 124 2.79 2.19 9.95
C ASP A 124 2.30 2.04 8.49
N ASN A 125 1.54 3.01 7.98
CA ASN A 125 1.14 3.10 6.57
C ASN A 125 2.35 3.24 5.63
N THR A 126 3.35 4.05 6.00
CA THR A 126 4.60 4.20 5.22
C THR A 126 5.38 2.88 5.15
N LEU A 127 5.45 2.13 6.26
CA LEU A 127 6.07 0.80 6.30
C LEU A 127 5.29 -0.21 5.44
N LEU A 128 3.95 -0.20 5.51
CA LEU A 128 3.09 -1.06 4.69
C LEU A 128 3.23 -0.78 3.18
N ILE A 129 3.39 0.48 2.78
CA ILE A 129 3.69 0.86 1.38
C ILE A 129 5.06 0.30 0.96
N ALA A 130 6.10 0.49 1.77
CA ALA A 130 7.44 -0.01 1.47
C ALA A 130 7.47 -1.55 1.35
N GLU A 131 6.80 -2.26 2.26
CA GLU A 131 6.65 -3.71 2.22
C GLU A 131 5.83 -4.18 1.01
N THR A 132 4.74 -3.49 0.67
CA THR A 132 3.96 -3.77 -0.55
C THR A 132 4.80 -3.63 -1.82
N VAL A 133 5.69 -2.62 -1.89
CA VAL A 133 6.62 -2.46 -3.02
C VAL A 133 7.66 -3.59 -3.03
N ARG A 134 8.20 -3.99 -1.87
CA ARG A 134 9.13 -5.13 -1.75
C ARG A 134 8.49 -6.44 -2.23
N GLN A 135 7.25 -6.72 -1.81
CA GLN A 135 6.49 -7.90 -2.22
C GLN A 135 6.22 -7.90 -3.73
N LYS A 136 5.84 -6.75 -4.31
CA LYS A 136 5.66 -6.63 -5.77
C LYS A 136 6.94 -6.91 -6.55
N LYS A 137 8.10 -6.40 -6.09
CA LYS A 137 9.40 -6.73 -6.71
C LYS A 137 9.75 -8.21 -6.60
N LEU A 138 9.50 -8.82 -5.44
CA LEU A 138 9.73 -10.26 -5.25
C LEU A 138 8.82 -11.12 -6.14
N LEU A 139 7.54 -10.77 -6.27
CA LEU A 139 6.59 -11.44 -7.17
C LEU A 139 7.02 -11.33 -8.64
N ALA A 140 7.54 -10.18 -9.07
CA ALA A 140 8.07 -10.03 -10.43
C ALA A 140 9.22 -11.01 -10.72
N LYS A 141 10.12 -11.24 -9.76
CA LYS A 141 11.21 -12.22 -9.89
C LYS A 141 10.68 -13.66 -9.98
N TYR A 142 9.70 -14.03 -9.16
CA TYR A 142 9.06 -15.35 -9.26
C TYR A 142 8.35 -15.53 -10.61
N ASN A 143 7.58 -14.54 -11.07
CA ASN A 143 6.93 -14.58 -12.38
C ASN A 143 7.94 -14.75 -13.53
N ARG A 144 9.11 -14.11 -13.43
CA ARG A 144 10.20 -14.23 -14.42
C ARG A 144 10.75 -15.66 -14.50
N VAL A 145 11.03 -16.29 -13.36
CA VAL A 145 11.51 -17.69 -13.29
C VAL A 145 10.42 -18.67 -13.74
N SER A 146 9.16 -18.44 -13.33
CA SER A 146 8.02 -19.25 -13.75
C SER A 146 7.78 -19.21 -15.27
N LEU A 147 8.09 -18.09 -15.93
CA LEU A 147 8.03 -18.01 -17.40
C LEU A 147 9.07 -18.90 -18.08
N PHE A 148 10.33 -18.87 -17.64
CA PHE A 148 11.35 -19.78 -18.17
C PHE A 148 10.98 -21.25 -17.95
N ALA A 149 10.36 -21.60 -16.82
CA ALA A 149 9.89 -22.96 -16.54
C ALA A 149 8.72 -23.39 -17.44
N VAL A 150 7.81 -22.47 -17.82
CA VAL A 150 6.78 -22.74 -18.83
C VAL A 150 7.41 -22.93 -20.22
N GLU A 151 8.31 -22.04 -20.64
CA GLU A 151 9.01 -22.13 -21.93
C GLU A 151 9.78 -23.45 -22.09
N GLU A 152 10.46 -23.91 -21.03
CA GLU A 152 11.18 -25.19 -21.03
C GLU A 152 10.25 -26.40 -21.07
N TYR A 153 9.10 -26.35 -20.41
CA TYR A 153 8.07 -27.39 -20.54
C TYR A 153 7.49 -27.41 -21.96
N GLU A 154 7.19 -26.26 -22.56
CA GLU A 154 6.60 -26.18 -23.90
C GLU A 154 7.58 -26.73 -24.96
N ALA A 155 8.86 -26.39 -24.88
CA ALA A 155 9.90 -27.00 -25.72
C ALA A 155 10.02 -28.53 -25.51
N LEU A 156 9.89 -29.03 -24.27
CA LEU A 156 9.92 -30.47 -24.00
C LEU A 156 8.67 -31.18 -24.55
N GLN A 157 7.50 -30.55 -24.47
CA GLN A 157 6.24 -31.04 -25.02
C GLN A 157 6.29 -31.13 -26.56
N GLU A 158 6.80 -30.10 -27.23
CA GLU A 158 7.01 -30.11 -28.70
C GLU A 158 7.93 -31.25 -29.15
N ASN A 159 9.02 -31.50 -28.41
CA ASN A 159 9.92 -32.63 -28.68
C ASN A 159 9.23 -34.00 -28.46
N LEU A 160 8.40 -34.14 -27.44
CA LEU A 160 7.64 -35.36 -27.15
C LEU A 160 6.60 -35.67 -28.25
N ASP A 161 5.87 -34.66 -28.70
CA ASP A 161 4.89 -34.80 -29.78
C ASP A 161 5.58 -35.16 -31.11
N LEU A 162 6.73 -34.55 -31.42
CA LEU A 162 7.56 -34.90 -32.57
C LEU A 162 8.10 -36.35 -32.48
N GLU A 163 8.58 -36.81 -31.32
CA GLU A 163 9.02 -38.20 -31.14
C GLU A 163 7.87 -39.19 -31.39
N ARG A 164 6.68 -38.90 -30.83
CA ARG A 164 5.48 -39.74 -31.03
C ARG A 164 5.10 -39.85 -32.51
N ASP A 165 5.13 -38.74 -33.22
CA ASP A 165 4.66 -38.70 -34.61
C ASP A 165 5.69 -39.36 -35.56
N LEU A 166 6.98 -39.12 -35.36
CA LEU A 166 8.07 -39.86 -36.04
C LEU A 166 8.00 -41.37 -35.75
N ARG A 167 7.65 -41.76 -34.53
CA ARG A 167 7.44 -43.17 -34.17
C ARG A 167 6.26 -43.76 -34.94
N ALA A 168 5.15 -43.05 -35.02
CA ALA A 168 3.97 -43.50 -35.76
C ALA A 168 4.26 -43.67 -37.27
N GLU A 169 5.04 -42.75 -37.86
CA GLU A 169 5.52 -42.86 -39.24
C GLU A 169 6.44 -44.06 -39.44
N ALA A 170 7.44 -44.26 -38.57
CA ALA A 170 8.34 -45.42 -38.63
C ALA A 170 7.58 -46.76 -38.49
N GLU A 171 6.57 -46.83 -37.62
CA GLU A 171 5.71 -47.99 -37.48
C GLU A 171 4.80 -48.21 -38.71
N ASN A 172 4.35 -47.16 -39.40
CA ASN A 172 3.62 -47.27 -40.68
C ASN A 172 4.53 -47.79 -41.79
N PHE A 173 5.71 -47.20 -41.97
CA PHE A 173 6.70 -47.61 -42.95
C PHE A 173 7.10 -49.08 -42.79
N ALA A 174 7.31 -49.54 -41.55
CA ALA A 174 7.60 -50.94 -41.25
C ALA A 174 6.43 -51.89 -41.63
N ARG A 175 5.17 -51.46 -41.44
CA ARG A 175 3.98 -52.22 -41.87
C ARG A 175 3.90 -52.31 -43.40
N GLU A 176 4.11 -51.20 -44.10
CA GLU A 176 4.06 -51.14 -45.58
C GLU A 176 5.18 -51.97 -46.22
N MET A 177 6.43 -51.78 -45.76
CA MET A 177 7.59 -52.55 -46.24
C MET A 177 7.38 -54.07 -46.06
N LEU A 178 6.79 -54.51 -44.94
CA LEU A 178 6.47 -55.93 -44.71
C LEU A 178 5.37 -56.45 -45.65
N VAL A 179 4.42 -55.60 -46.05
CA VAL A 179 3.38 -55.95 -47.05
C VAL A 179 3.98 -56.05 -48.44
N GLU A 180 4.81 -55.09 -48.86
CA GLU A 180 5.48 -55.14 -50.17
C GLU A 180 6.48 -56.29 -50.27
N GLN A 181 7.28 -56.56 -49.22
CA GLN A 181 8.17 -57.71 -49.20
C GLN A 181 7.40 -59.03 -49.37
N LYS A 182 6.22 -59.17 -48.74
CA LYS A 182 5.34 -60.35 -48.92
C LYS A 182 4.76 -60.43 -50.33
N LYS A 183 4.37 -59.31 -50.94
CA LYS A 183 3.92 -59.26 -52.35
C LYS A 183 5.05 -59.65 -53.31
N LEU A 184 6.25 -59.10 -53.13
CA LEU A 184 7.41 -59.31 -54.00
C LEU A 184 7.96 -60.74 -53.88
N ASN A 185 8.01 -61.31 -52.67
CA ASN A 185 8.36 -62.71 -52.45
C ASN A 185 7.35 -63.65 -53.15
N ARG A 186 6.05 -63.36 -53.09
CA ARG A 186 5.03 -64.15 -53.82
C ARG A 186 5.21 -64.06 -55.34
N GLN A 187 5.50 -62.87 -55.89
CA GLN A 187 5.71 -62.68 -57.33
C GLN A 187 6.98 -63.39 -57.83
N SER A 188 8.10 -63.22 -57.12
CA SER A 188 9.37 -63.87 -57.47
C SER A 188 9.30 -65.39 -57.36
N GLN A 189 8.60 -65.93 -56.36
CA GLN A 189 8.35 -67.37 -56.23
C GLN A 189 7.61 -67.96 -57.44
N ILE A 190 6.67 -67.22 -58.04
CA ILE A 190 5.95 -67.64 -59.26
C ILE A 190 6.90 -67.62 -60.47
N LEU A 191 7.69 -66.54 -60.66
CA LEU A 191 8.63 -66.40 -61.77
C LEU A 191 9.77 -67.45 -61.74
N LEU A 192 10.25 -67.80 -60.54
CA LEU A 192 11.26 -68.83 -60.33
C LEU A 192 10.77 -70.25 -60.68
N GLN A 193 9.46 -70.49 -60.70
CA GLN A 193 8.89 -71.76 -61.14
C GLN A 193 8.73 -71.87 -62.67
N SER A 194 8.88 -70.78 -63.43
CA SER A 194 8.48 -70.72 -64.83
C SER A 194 9.61 -70.55 -65.86
N SER A 195 10.89 -70.43 -65.48
CA SER A 195 11.99 -70.18 -66.44
C SER A 195 13.39 -70.60 -65.99
N SER A 196 14.25 -70.94 -66.95
CA SER A 196 15.69 -71.19 -66.78
C SER A 196 16.53 -70.04 -67.38
N PRO A 197 17.27 -69.24 -66.58
CA PRO A 197 17.95 -68.04 -67.10
C PRO A 197 19.24 -68.33 -67.89
N SER A 198 19.40 -67.65 -69.03
CA SER A 198 20.63 -67.62 -69.85
C SER A 198 21.83 -67.06 -69.09
N GLU A 199 23.02 -67.65 -69.31
CA GLU A 199 24.27 -67.30 -68.61
C GLU A 199 24.71 -65.83 -68.81
N ALA A 200 24.52 -65.28 -70.02
CA ALA A 200 24.81 -63.87 -70.29
C ALA A 200 23.88 -62.94 -69.49
N LEU A 201 22.59 -63.29 -69.39
CA LEU A 201 21.61 -62.57 -68.58
C LEU A 201 21.94 -62.67 -67.08
N GLN A 202 22.34 -63.85 -66.60
CA GLN A 202 22.81 -64.01 -65.21
C GLN A 202 24.04 -63.14 -64.92
N THR A 203 24.97 -62.99 -65.86
CA THR A 203 26.16 -62.13 -65.69
C THR A 203 25.78 -60.66 -65.64
N ALA A 204 24.95 -60.18 -66.57
CA ALA A 204 24.44 -58.81 -66.52
C ALA A 204 23.67 -58.51 -65.22
N LEU A 205 22.84 -59.44 -64.76
CA LEU A 205 22.12 -59.30 -63.47
C LEU A 205 23.09 -59.25 -62.29
N ARG A 206 24.12 -60.10 -62.24
CA ARG A 206 25.17 -60.06 -61.19
C ARG A 206 25.88 -58.71 -61.15
N ASP A 207 26.23 -58.14 -62.31
CA ASP A 207 26.97 -56.88 -62.37
C ASP A 207 26.08 -55.66 -62.08
N VAL A 208 24.80 -55.69 -62.49
CA VAL A 208 23.79 -54.72 -62.01
C VAL A 208 23.65 -54.78 -60.49
N THR A 209 23.54 -55.98 -59.89
CA THR A 209 23.46 -56.12 -58.42
C THR A 209 24.68 -55.52 -57.72
N LYS A 210 25.91 -55.76 -58.20
CA LYS A 210 27.13 -55.14 -57.66
C LYS A 210 27.11 -53.62 -57.76
N LEU A 211 26.73 -53.08 -58.92
CA LEU A 211 26.72 -51.63 -59.16
C LEU A 211 25.65 -50.92 -58.34
N THR A 212 24.45 -51.50 -58.22
CA THR A 212 23.39 -51.02 -57.31
C THR A 212 23.89 -51.05 -55.87
N GLN A 213 24.45 -52.16 -55.39
CA GLN A 213 24.96 -52.28 -54.02
C GLN A 213 26.08 -51.26 -53.72
N ALA A 214 26.99 -51.01 -54.67
CA ALA A 214 28.03 -50.00 -54.52
C ALA A 214 27.46 -48.57 -54.47
N LEU A 215 26.51 -48.24 -55.35
CA LEU A 215 25.85 -46.93 -55.39
C LEU A 215 24.99 -46.67 -54.14
N GLU A 216 24.29 -47.68 -53.64
CA GLU A 216 23.53 -47.62 -52.39
C GLU A 216 24.47 -47.45 -51.19
N SER A 217 25.61 -48.16 -51.16
CA SER A 217 26.62 -48.00 -50.11
C SER A 217 27.18 -46.57 -50.08
N GLN A 218 27.56 -46.01 -51.25
CA GLN A 218 28.08 -44.65 -51.35
C GLN A 218 27.02 -43.60 -50.96
N ARG A 219 25.76 -43.80 -51.37
CA ARG A 219 24.63 -42.95 -50.95
C ARG A 219 24.42 -42.98 -49.44
N LEU A 220 24.47 -44.17 -48.83
CA LEU A 220 24.29 -44.34 -47.40
C LEU A 220 25.44 -43.71 -46.60
N GLU A 221 26.69 -43.89 -47.03
CA GLU A 221 27.87 -43.27 -46.43
C GLU A 221 27.77 -41.73 -46.48
N HIS A 222 27.44 -41.16 -47.65
CA HIS A 222 27.26 -39.71 -47.78
C HIS A 222 26.09 -39.19 -46.91
N GLN A 223 24.96 -39.89 -46.88
CA GLN A 223 23.82 -39.50 -46.04
C GLN A 223 24.16 -39.57 -44.54
N GLN A 224 24.91 -40.59 -44.10
CA GLN A 224 25.41 -40.68 -42.72
C GLN A 224 26.35 -39.51 -42.41
N GLN A 225 27.25 -39.14 -43.33
CA GLN A 225 28.19 -38.05 -43.12
C GLN A 225 27.51 -36.68 -43.06
N VAL A 226 26.49 -36.43 -43.91
CA VAL A 226 25.62 -35.25 -43.82
C VAL A 226 24.87 -35.22 -42.48
N ASN A 227 24.23 -36.33 -42.09
CA ASN A 227 23.50 -36.43 -40.83
C ASN A 227 24.42 -36.21 -39.60
N VAL A 228 25.68 -36.64 -39.65
CA VAL A 228 26.68 -36.39 -38.61
C VAL A 228 27.01 -34.89 -38.51
N PHE A 229 27.25 -34.21 -39.62
CA PHE A 229 27.51 -32.76 -39.60
C PHE A 229 26.29 -31.95 -39.17
N GLU A 230 25.08 -32.29 -39.65
CA GLU A 230 23.84 -31.66 -39.18
C GLU A 230 23.60 -31.88 -37.69
N LYS A 231 23.91 -33.08 -37.18
CA LYS A 231 23.79 -33.36 -35.75
C LYS A 231 24.83 -32.59 -34.96
N GLN A 232 26.09 -32.56 -35.37
CA GLN A 232 27.14 -31.75 -34.73
C GLN A 232 26.78 -30.26 -34.70
N LEU A 233 26.14 -29.73 -35.75
CA LEU A 233 25.69 -28.34 -35.81
C LEU A 233 24.51 -28.06 -34.86
N ARG A 234 23.54 -28.98 -34.75
CA ARG A 234 22.37 -28.86 -33.87
C ARG A 234 22.66 -29.16 -32.39
N ASP A 235 23.49 -30.17 -32.12
CA ASP A 235 23.86 -30.54 -30.76
C ASP A 235 24.97 -29.69 -30.17
N SER A 236 25.64 -28.86 -31.00
CA SER A 236 26.70 -27.92 -30.63
C SER A 236 26.46 -27.26 -29.27
N GLU A 237 27.31 -27.62 -28.31
CA GLU A 237 27.19 -27.18 -26.92
C GLU A 237 27.20 -25.66 -26.81
N LEU A 238 27.92 -24.98 -27.72
CA LEU A 238 27.95 -23.53 -27.87
C LEU A 238 26.57 -22.90 -28.14
N GLN A 239 25.68 -23.55 -28.90
CA GLN A 239 24.32 -23.00 -29.13
C GLN A 239 23.48 -23.07 -27.84
N LYS A 240 23.58 -24.19 -27.13
CA LYS A 240 22.88 -24.42 -25.85
C LYS A 240 23.42 -23.48 -24.77
N GLU A 241 24.75 -23.31 -24.72
CA GLU A 241 25.43 -22.36 -23.83
C GLU A 241 25.06 -20.91 -24.14
N VAL A 242 24.99 -20.50 -25.40
CA VAL A 242 24.57 -19.14 -25.79
C VAL A 242 23.16 -18.82 -25.28
N VAL A 243 22.19 -19.74 -25.37
CA VAL A 243 20.83 -19.52 -24.83
C VAL A 243 20.84 -19.40 -23.30
N VAL A 244 21.63 -20.22 -22.60
CA VAL A 244 21.79 -20.14 -21.13
C VAL A 244 22.46 -18.82 -20.72
N LEU A 245 23.50 -18.40 -21.44
CA LEU A 245 24.20 -17.12 -21.21
C LEU A 245 23.30 -15.91 -21.52
N GLN A 246 22.45 -15.98 -22.55
CA GLN A 246 21.46 -14.95 -22.85
C GLN A 246 20.45 -14.78 -21.71
N ARG A 247 19.83 -15.88 -21.25
CA ARG A 247 18.90 -15.88 -20.11
C ARG A 247 19.57 -15.37 -18.82
N LYS A 248 20.81 -15.80 -18.55
CA LYS A 248 21.62 -15.32 -17.41
C LYS A 248 21.95 -13.83 -17.52
N LEU A 249 22.28 -13.34 -18.71
CA LEU A 249 22.54 -11.91 -18.97
C LEU A 249 21.28 -11.08 -18.75
N GLU A 250 20.11 -11.56 -19.18
CA GLU A 250 18.83 -10.87 -18.99
C GLU A 250 18.49 -10.71 -17.50
N LEU A 251 18.72 -11.76 -16.68
CA LEU A 251 18.60 -11.68 -15.21
C LEU A 251 19.62 -10.72 -14.60
N LEU A 252 20.89 -10.74 -15.04
CA LEU A 252 21.93 -9.81 -14.56
C LEU A 252 21.65 -8.35 -14.96
N VAL A 253 20.96 -8.09 -16.07
CA VAL A 253 20.50 -6.76 -16.48
C VAL A 253 19.35 -6.28 -15.58
N ASP A 254 18.41 -7.15 -15.21
CA ASP A 254 17.38 -6.83 -14.22
C ASP A 254 17.98 -6.56 -12.82
N GLU A 255 18.96 -7.36 -12.38
CA GLU A 255 19.70 -7.12 -11.12
C GLU A 255 20.49 -5.80 -11.16
N LYS A 256 21.22 -5.53 -12.25
CA LYS A 256 21.94 -4.26 -12.45
C LYS A 256 21.01 -3.07 -12.32
N ARG A 257 19.82 -3.12 -12.92
CA ARG A 257 18.79 -2.08 -12.79
C ARG A 257 18.36 -1.86 -11.33
N GLU A 258 18.19 -2.93 -10.55
CA GLU A 258 17.88 -2.80 -9.12
C GLU A 258 19.04 -2.24 -8.29
N TYR A 259 20.30 -2.49 -8.66
CA TYR A 259 21.45 -1.85 -8.01
C TYR A 259 21.53 -0.36 -8.39
N GLU A 260 21.28 -0.01 -9.65
CA GLU A 260 21.20 1.38 -10.11
C GLU A 260 20.08 2.15 -9.40
N GLU A 261 18.87 1.58 -9.27
CA GLU A 261 17.79 2.16 -8.45
C GLU A 261 18.19 2.38 -6.98
N ARG A 262 18.88 1.41 -6.37
CA ARG A 262 19.35 1.50 -4.98
C ARG A 262 20.42 2.57 -4.81
N CYS A 263 21.39 2.65 -5.72
CA CYS A 263 22.41 3.70 -5.73
C CYS A 263 21.79 5.09 -5.93
N ASN A 264 20.88 5.25 -6.89
CA ASN A 264 20.18 6.52 -7.14
C ASN A 264 19.38 6.98 -5.91
N LYS A 265 18.69 6.07 -5.23
CA LYS A 265 17.94 6.39 -3.99
C LYS A 265 18.89 6.84 -2.86
N ALA A 266 19.99 6.11 -2.65
CA ALA A 266 21.01 6.50 -1.67
C ALA A 266 21.72 7.82 -2.02
N GLU A 267 21.88 8.14 -3.31
CA GLU A 267 22.44 9.42 -3.76
C GLU A 267 21.50 10.60 -3.48
N VAL A 268 20.18 10.42 -3.64
CA VAL A 268 19.17 11.43 -3.23
C VAL A 268 19.19 11.61 -1.71
N GLU A 269 19.10 10.52 -0.93
CA GLU A 269 19.18 10.59 0.54
C GLU A 269 20.47 11.27 1.02
N ALA A 270 21.61 11.02 0.35
CA ALA A 270 22.87 11.69 0.65
C ALA A 270 22.92 13.18 0.23
N LYS A 271 22.10 13.62 -0.74
CA LYS A 271 21.93 15.04 -1.09
C LYS A 271 21.05 15.76 -0.06
N ASP A 272 19.94 15.14 0.34
CA ASP A 272 19.01 15.69 1.34
C ASP A 272 19.68 15.81 2.72
N LEU A 273 20.50 14.82 3.10
CA LEU A 273 21.34 14.88 4.30
C LEU A 273 22.42 15.97 4.24
N LYS A 274 23.02 16.21 3.06
CA LYS A 274 23.97 17.33 2.89
C LYS A 274 23.28 18.69 3.03
N PHE A 275 22.12 18.86 2.40
CA PHE A 275 21.34 20.09 2.47
C PHE A 275 20.91 20.41 3.92
N THR A 276 20.41 19.42 4.66
CA THR A 276 20.05 19.60 6.07
C THR A 276 21.26 19.85 6.98
N VAL A 277 22.43 19.24 6.71
CA VAL A 277 23.68 19.58 7.40
C VAL A 277 24.13 21.01 7.11
N GLU A 278 24.06 21.48 5.86
CA GLU A 278 24.36 22.88 5.51
C GLU A 278 23.40 23.87 6.18
N GLU A 279 22.11 23.54 6.26
CA GLU A 279 21.10 24.38 6.91
C GLU A 279 21.33 24.45 8.42
N LEU A 280 21.65 23.32 9.07
CA LEU A 280 22.04 23.28 10.47
C LEU A 280 23.36 24.04 10.73
N GLN A 281 24.33 23.96 9.83
CA GLN A 281 25.56 24.76 9.91
C GLN A 281 25.27 26.25 9.80
N LYS A 282 24.41 26.70 8.88
CA LYS A 282 23.98 28.10 8.76
C LYS A 282 23.28 28.58 10.05
N LYS A 283 22.38 27.77 10.62
CA LYS A 283 21.70 28.05 11.90
C LYS A 283 22.70 28.16 13.06
N LEU A 284 23.63 27.22 13.18
CA LEU A 284 24.69 27.25 14.20
C LEU A 284 25.64 28.46 14.02
N GLN A 285 25.97 28.82 12.78
CA GLN A 285 26.84 29.96 12.50
C GLN A 285 26.15 31.30 12.83
N ALA A 286 24.84 31.43 12.59
CA ALA A 286 24.06 32.60 13.01
C ALA A 286 23.94 32.73 14.53
N ILE A 287 23.96 31.62 15.27
CA ILE A 287 23.99 31.60 16.75
C ILE A 287 25.40 31.90 17.27
N SER A 288 26.44 31.40 16.60
CA SER A 288 27.85 31.57 17.02
C SER A 288 28.45 32.93 16.64
N ASN A 289 27.95 33.57 15.58
CA ASN A 289 28.25 34.94 15.19
C ASN A 289 26.94 35.75 15.18
N PRO A 290 26.44 36.19 16.35
CA PRO A 290 25.40 37.21 16.37
C PRO A 290 25.93 38.45 15.63
N HIS A 291 25.08 39.08 14.82
CA HIS A 291 25.45 40.34 14.14
C HIS A 291 25.96 41.36 15.17
N PRO A 292 27.07 42.08 14.88
CA PRO A 292 27.49 43.18 15.74
C PRO A 292 26.34 44.18 15.81
N ALA A 293 25.92 44.51 17.04
CA ALA A 293 24.82 45.45 17.25
C ALA A 293 25.15 46.78 16.53
N PRO A 294 24.17 47.43 15.87
CA PRO A 294 24.40 48.73 15.24
C PRO A 294 24.92 49.69 16.30
N ALA A 295 26.03 50.37 15.99
CA ALA A 295 26.74 51.20 16.95
C ALA A 295 25.77 52.24 17.57
N PRO A 296 25.81 52.45 18.90
CA PRO A 296 24.93 53.41 19.54
C PRO A 296 25.19 54.82 18.97
N PRO A 297 24.15 55.67 18.86
CA PRO A 297 24.33 57.04 18.39
C PRO A 297 25.33 57.79 19.28
N PRO A 298 26.11 58.72 18.70
CA PRO A 298 27.17 59.41 19.45
C PRO A 298 26.59 60.18 20.64
N PRO A 299 27.23 60.13 21.83
CA PRO A 299 26.74 60.82 23.01
C PRO A 299 26.80 62.35 22.83
N PRO A 300 25.87 63.09 23.48
CA PRO A 300 25.93 64.55 23.50
C PRO A 300 27.20 65.07 24.21
N PRO A 301 27.65 66.31 23.92
CA PRO A 301 28.88 66.86 24.46
C PRO A 301 28.83 67.04 26.00
N PRO A 302 29.97 66.89 26.70
CA PRO A 302 30.00 66.82 28.16
C PRO A 302 29.90 68.20 28.85
N PRO A 303 29.15 68.33 29.96
CA PRO A 303 29.27 69.45 30.90
C PRO A 303 30.56 69.35 31.76
N PRO A 304 31.01 70.44 32.42
CA PRO A 304 32.33 70.51 33.06
C PRO A 304 32.43 69.85 34.46
N PRO A 305 33.63 69.36 34.87
CA PRO A 305 33.94 68.82 36.20
C PRO A 305 34.75 69.81 37.08
N PRO A 306 35.13 69.47 38.35
CA PRO A 306 34.42 68.75 39.42
C PRO A 306 34.46 69.53 40.78
N PRO A 307 33.97 68.96 41.89
CA PRO A 307 34.90 68.58 42.98
C PRO A 307 34.63 67.17 43.58
N PRO A 308 35.51 66.60 44.44
CA PRO A 308 35.65 65.12 44.55
C PRO A 308 35.37 64.45 45.92
N ALA A 309 35.37 63.10 45.87
CA ALA A 309 35.60 62.12 46.95
C ALA A 309 34.36 61.67 47.79
N GLN A 310 34.31 60.50 48.44
CA GLN A 310 35.36 59.49 48.75
C GLN A 310 34.94 58.02 48.53
N ILE A 311 35.89 57.23 48.01
CA ILE A 311 36.30 55.86 48.42
C ILE A 311 35.27 54.94 49.14
N THR A 312 34.87 53.82 48.50
CA THR A 312 35.22 52.45 48.99
C THR A 312 34.89 51.35 47.97
N ASN A 313 35.78 50.35 47.88
CA ASN A 313 35.53 49.01 47.36
C ASN A 313 36.02 48.03 48.44
N PRO A 314 35.43 46.83 48.57
CA PRO A 314 36.24 45.66 48.19
C PRO A 314 35.45 44.50 47.55
N LEU A 315 35.78 44.24 46.28
CA LEU A 315 36.27 42.96 45.74
C LEU A 315 35.55 41.61 46.03
N SER A 316 35.39 40.87 44.93
CA SER A 316 35.62 39.43 44.79
C SER A 316 34.83 38.45 45.67
N SER A 317 33.72 37.94 45.11
CA SER A 317 33.21 36.61 45.43
C SER A 317 32.36 36.00 44.31
N LEU A 318 32.28 34.67 44.28
CA LEU A 318 31.34 33.85 43.49
C LEU A 318 31.50 33.80 41.94
N LEU A 319 32.73 33.81 41.41
CA LEU A 319 33.02 33.31 40.05
C LEU A 319 34.26 32.38 39.99
N SER A 320 34.18 31.19 40.61
CA SER A 320 34.95 29.97 40.23
C SER A 320 34.67 28.74 41.11
N MET A 321 33.88 27.77 40.62
CA MET A 321 33.94 26.31 40.91
C MET A 321 32.95 25.64 39.93
N ILE A 322 33.30 25.18 38.72
CA ILE A 322 34.25 24.12 38.30
C ILE A 322 33.73 22.69 38.53
N ARG A 323 33.41 22.06 37.39
CA ARG A 323 32.97 20.68 37.10
C ARG A 323 33.78 19.57 37.78
N LYS A 324 33.10 18.50 38.24
CA LYS A 324 33.51 17.06 38.36
C LYS A 324 32.20 16.25 38.47
N LYS A 325 31.88 15.19 37.68
CA LYS A 325 32.57 13.96 37.20
C LYS A 325 32.61 12.81 38.23
N LYS A 326 31.89 11.71 37.94
CA LYS A 326 32.36 10.31 38.03
C LYS A 326 31.38 9.32 37.32
N GLU A 327 31.90 8.20 36.82
CA GLU A 327 31.21 7.01 36.29
C GLU A 327 31.62 5.73 37.07
N ILE A 328 31.02 4.58 36.71
CA ILE A 328 31.35 3.19 37.14
C ILE A 328 30.86 2.85 38.58
N GLY A 329 30.18 1.71 38.84
CA GLY A 329 29.64 0.68 37.93
C GLY A 329 29.47 -0.71 38.61
N CYS A 330 28.80 -1.62 37.89
CA CYS A 330 28.70 -3.09 38.08
C CYS A 330 27.74 -3.72 39.12
N ASP A 331 27.28 -4.91 38.68
CA ASP A 331 26.82 -6.13 39.38
C ASP A 331 25.37 -6.32 39.89
N ILE A 332 24.96 -7.60 39.77
CA ILE A 332 23.60 -8.18 39.89
C ILE A 332 23.68 -9.30 40.94
N PRO A 333 22.57 -9.64 41.61
CA PRO A 333 22.14 -11.06 41.56
C PRO A 333 20.64 -11.26 41.27
N LEU A 334 20.32 -12.41 40.68
CA LEU A 334 18.94 -12.92 40.52
C LEU A 334 18.39 -13.41 41.88
N VAL A 335 17.05 -13.58 42.01
CA VAL A 335 16.37 -14.86 42.39
C VAL A 335 14.84 -14.70 42.58
N VAL A 336 14.06 -15.54 41.87
CA VAL A 336 12.85 -16.35 42.25
C VAL A 336 12.06 -15.92 43.52
N GLN A 337 10.71 -15.83 43.59
CA GLN A 337 9.54 -16.21 42.75
C GLN A 337 8.40 -15.13 43.00
N ASP A 338 7.13 -15.16 42.55
CA ASP A 338 6.26 -16.13 41.87
C ASP A 338 5.15 -15.44 41.01
N SER A 339 4.04 -16.13 40.78
CA SER A 339 2.92 -15.91 39.86
C SER A 339 1.63 -15.40 40.54
N VAL A 340 0.77 -14.74 39.74
CA VAL A 340 -0.69 -14.96 39.77
C VAL A 340 -1.13 -15.28 38.33
N LYS A 341 -2.12 -16.16 38.15
CA LYS A 341 -2.60 -16.64 36.85
C LYS A 341 -4.07 -16.25 36.63
N GLU A 342 -4.44 -16.08 35.36
CA GLU A 342 -5.77 -16.33 34.77
C GLU A 342 -5.58 -16.73 33.28
N PRO A 343 -6.55 -17.37 32.58
CA PRO A 343 -6.22 -18.43 31.61
C PRO A 343 -6.27 -18.03 30.12
N GLU A 344 -5.21 -17.41 29.58
CA GLU A 344 -5.12 -17.19 28.11
C GLU A 344 -4.63 -18.41 27.31
N THR A 345 -4.03 -19.42 27.97
CA THR A 345 -3.44 -20.59 27.30
C THR A 345 -4.48 -21.60 26.80
N ASP A 346 -5.62 -21.69 27.48
CA ASP A 346 -6.59 -22.78 27.29
C ASP A 346 -7.28 -22.69 25.92
N ILE A 347 -7.74 -21.49 25.53
CA ILE A 347 -8.41 -21.24 24.23
C ILE A 347 -7.49 -21.57 23.05
N ARG A 348 -6.19 -21.24 23.15
CA ARG A 348 -5.21 -21.52 22.09
C ARG A 348 -4.93 -23.01 21.97
N GLN A 349 -4.80 -23.71 23.09
CA GLN A 349 -4.60 -25.16 23.12
C GLN A 349 -5.84 -25.91 22.62
N GLN A 350 -7.03 -25.53 23.09
CA GLN A 350 -8.32 -26.06 22.66
C GLN A 350 -8.53 -25.92 21.14
N ALA A 351 -8.18 -24.78 20.55
CA ALA A 351 -8.28 -24.56 19.10
C ALA A 351 -7.29 -25.44 18.30
N VAL A 352 -6.08 -25.69 18.82
CA VAL A 352 -5.11 -26.62 18.21
C VAL A 352 -5.59 -28.07 18.34
N ASP A 353 -6.09 -28.46 19.49
CA ASP A 353 -6.57 -29.82 19.73
C ASP A 353 -7.85 -30.12 18.94
N GLU A 354 -8.78 -29.17 18.80
CA GLU A 354 -9.95 -29.32 17.91
C GLU A 354 -9.52 -29.44 16.44
N MET A 355 -8.55 -28.63 15.99
CA MET A 355 -8.00 -28.73 14.64
C MET A 355 -7.35 -30.11 14.39
N MET A 356 -6.53 -30.59 15.32
CA MET A 356 -5.91 -31.91 15.26
C MET A 356 -6.93 -33.06 15.37
N GLN A 357 -8.03 -32.86 16.09
CA GLN A 357 -9.12 -33.84 16.20
C GLN A 357 -9.94 -33.89 14.90
N ARG A 358 -10.23 -32.74 14.26
CA ARG A 358 -10.87 -32.67 12.93
C ARG A 358 -10.00 -33.30 11.82
N ILE A 359 -8.67 -33.17 11.92
CA ILE A 359 -7.73 -33.87 11.04
C ILE A 359 -7.77 -35.39 11.29
N LYS A 360 -7.76 -35.83 12.56
CA LYS A 360 -7.85 -37.26 12.94
C LYS A 360 -9.18 -37.92 12.60
N SER A 361 -10.31 -37.20 12.68
CA SER A 361 -11.63 -37.71 12.28
C SER A 361 -11.82 -37.77 10.76
N GLY A 362 -11.01 -37.01 10.03
CA GLY A 362 -11.22 -36.74 8.61
C GLY A 362 -12.45 -35.86 8.34
N ILE A 363 -12.57 -35.43 7.09
CA ILE A 363 -13.77 -34.74 6.56
C ILE A 363 -14.51 -35.73 5.66
N HIS A 364 -15.79 -35.95 5.95
CA HIS A 364 -16.66 -36.79 5.12
C HIS A 364 -16.97 -36.09 3.79
N LEU A 365 -16.13 -36.30 2.79
CA LEU A 365 -16.36 -35.83 1.42
C LEU A 365 -17.68 -36.40 0.90
N ARG A 366 -18.55 -35.53 0.35
CA ARG A 366 -19.85 -35.95 -0.22
C ARG A 366 -19.58 -36.95 -1.36
N PRO A 367 -20.19 -38.16 -1.34
CA PRO A 367 -19.98 -39.14 -2.39
C PRO A 367 -20.32 -38.59 -3.78
N VAL A 368 -19.34 -38.59 -4.69
CA VAL A 368 -19.59 -38.34 -6.12
C VAL A 368 -20.31 -39.57 -6.67
N GLY A 369 -21.52 -39.37 -7.19
CA GLY A 369 -22.44 -40.46 -7.54
C GLY A 369 -21.87 -41.40 -8.61
N GLN A 370 -21.44 -42.59 -8.20
CA GLN A 370 -21.12 -43.68 -9.11
C GLN A 370 -22.42 -44.36 -9.55
N SER A 371 -22.83 -44.18 -10.81
CA SER A 371 -23.90 -44.96 -11.40
C SER A 371 -23.40 -46.40 -11.69
N PRO A 372 -24.17 -47.44 -11.32
CA PRO A 372 -23.75 -48.82 -11.55
C PRO A 372 -23.90 -49.23 -13.01
N ASN A 373 -23.02 -50.13 -13.45
CA ASN A 373 -23.12 -50.95 -14.67
C ASN A 373 -23.17 -50.23 -16.04
N ARG A 374 -21.97 -49.98 -16.60
CA ARG A 374 -21.72 -50.39 -17.99
C ARG A 374 -20.27 -50.87 -18.20
N THR A 375 -20.12 -51.79 -19.16
CA THR A 375 -18.92 -52.56 -19.50
C THR A 375 -17.61 -51.78 -19.60
N ARG A 376 -16.55 -52.37 -19.02
CA ARG A 376 -15.11 -52.10 -19.20
C ARG A 376 -14.74 -51.41 -20.54
N PRO A 377 -14.45 -50.09 -20.54
CA PRO A 377 -13.79 -49.44 -21.65
C PRO A 377 -12.32 -49.88 -21.78
N ALA A 378 -11.71 -49.63 -22.93
CA ALA A 378 -10.27 -49.76 -23.12
C ALA A 378 -9.48 -48.72 -22.28
N GLN A 379 -8.15 -48.72 -22.41
CA GLN A 379 -7.28 -47.70 -21.80
C GLN A 379 -7.85 -46.30 -22.08
N ARG A 380 -8.17 -45.54 -21.03
CA ARG A 380 -8.48 -44.13 -21.17
C ARG A 380 -7.20 -43.43 -21.63
N GLU A 381 -7.20 -42.91 -22.84
CA GLU A 381 -6.37 -41.75 -23.16
C GLU A 381 -6.61 -40.70 -22.07
N ARG A 382 -5.53 -40.15 -21.52
CA ARG A 382 -5.64 -38.96 -20.68
C ARG A 382 -5.95 -37.80 -21.60
N THR A 383 -7.24 -37.51 -21.80
CA THR A 383 -7.63 -36.14 -22.14
C THR A 383 -7.01 -35.22 -21.09
N PRO A 384 -6.35 -34.11 -21.49
CA PRO A 384 -5.62 -33.30 -20.56
C PRO A 384 -6.59 -32.62 -19.58
N SER A 385 -6.66 -33.13 -18.35
CA SER A 385 -6.91 -32.26 -17.21
C SER A 385 -5.78 -31.23 -17.20
N ASN A 386 -6.14 -29.94 -17.23
CA ASN A 386 -5.22 -28.81 -17.39
C ASN A 386 -3.91 -29.08 -16.64
N SER A 387 -2.80 -29.18 -17.38
CA SER A 387 -1.51 -29.43 -16.76
C SER A 387 -1.19 -28.32 -15.75
N ALA A 388 -0.47 -28.63 -14.67
CA ALA A 388 -0.03 -27.61 -13.73
C ALA A 388 0.76 -26.48 -14.43
N ILE A 389 1.43 -26.79 -15.54
CA ILE A 389 2.09 -25.80 -16.41
C ILE A 389 1.08 -24.98 -17.23
N GLN A 390 -0.04 -25.57 -17.69
CA GLN A 390 -1.09 -24.83 -18.39
C GLN A 390 -1.87 -23.89 -17.45
N GLU A 391 -2.09 -24.32 -16.19
CA GLU A 391 -2.63 -23.44 -15.15
C GLU A 391 -1.65 -22.31 -14.82
N LEU A 392 -0.36 -22.63 -14.61
CA LEU A 392 0.70 -21.64 -14.41
C LEU A 392 0.81 -20.66 -15.59
N LYS A 393 0.72 -21.14 -16.84
CA LYS A 393 0.70 -20.31 -18.05
C LYS A 393 -0.52 -19.38 -18.05
N GLY A 394 -1.72 -19.91 -17.77
CA GLY A 394 -2.93 -19.10 -17.66
C GLY A 394 -2.80 -17.99 -16.61
N ILE A 395 -2.23 -18.31 -15.44
CA ILE A 395 -1.93 -17.33 -14.38
C ILE A 395 -0.93 -16.28 -14.90
N LEU A 396 0.19 -16.68 -15.50
CA LEU A 396 1.20 -15.77 -16.01
C LEU A 396 0.69 -14.89 -17.16
N ASP A 397 -0.22 -15.39 -17.99
CA ASP A 397 -0.87 -14.61 -19.05
C ASP A 397 -1.83 -13.54 -18.50
N THR A 398 -2.46 -13.77 -17.33
CA THR A 398 -3.20 -12.71 -16.61
C THR A 398 -2.29 -11.62 -16.03
N PHE A 399 -1.01 -11.93 -15.74
CA PHE A 399 0.00 -10.94 -15.32
C PHE A 399 0.74 -10.27 -16.50
N LYS A 400 0.87 -10.95 -17.65
CA LYS A 400 1.49 -10.39 -18.88
C LYS A 400 0.60 -9.37 -19.58
N ARG A 401 -0.73 -9.54 -19.55
CA ARG A 401 -1.64 -8.49 -20.01
C ARG A 401 -1.66 -7.36 -18.97
N PRO A 402 -1.51 -6.08 -19.38
CA PRO A 402 -2.09 -4.99 -18.61
C PRO A 402 -3.57 -5.34 -18.43
N SER A 403 -4.08 -5.28 -17.20
CA SER A 403 -5.52 -5.45 -16.97
C SER A 403 -6.26 -4.56 -17.96
N PRO A 404 -7.25 -5.08 -18.72
CA PRO A 404 -8.16 -4.20 -19.43
C PRO A 404 -8.69 -3.20 -18.42
N HIS A 405 -8.47 -1.91 -18.64
CA HIS A 405 -9.14 -0.90 -17.85
C HIS A 405 -10.64 -1.11 -18.07
N LEU A 406 -11.32 -1.66 -17.06
CA LEU A 406 -12.75 -1.42 -16.88
C LEU A 406 -12.89 0.09 -16.98
N LYS A 407 -13.57 0.54 -18.04
CA LYS A 407 -13.50 1.94 -18.45
C LYS A 407 -14.13 2.79 -17.37
N THR A 408 -13.29 3.38 -16.52
CA THR A 408 -13.69 4.45 -15.61
C THR A 408 -14.09 5.63 -16.48
N GLY A 409 -15.39 5.68 -16.82
CA GLY A 409 -16.00 6.87 -17.39
C GLY A 409 -15.73 8.05 -16.45
N SER A 410 -15.64 9.24 -17.03
CA SER A 410 -15.53 10.48 -16.25
C SER A 410 -16.59 10.50 -15.15
N PRO A 411 -16.24 10.94 -13.92
CA PRO A 411 -17.18 10.93 -12.80
C PRO A 411 -18.32 11.91 -13.06
N SER A 412 -19.42 11.39 -13.61
CA SER A 412 -20.74 11.97 -13.36
C SER A 412 -21.01 11.85 -11.88
N THR A 413 -21.40 12.97 -11.26
CA THR A 413 -21.73 13.01 -9.83
C THR A 413 -22.91 12.07 -9.51
N ASN A 414 -22.91 11.52 -8.30
CA ASN A 414 -24.02 10.75 -7.70
C ASN A 414 -24.16 9.28 -8.17
N ALA A 415 -23.10 8.48 -7.99
CA ALA A 415 -23.20 7.01 -8.01
C ALA A 415 -22.38 6.41 -6.85
N GLU A 416 -23.06 5.97 -5.78
CA GLU A 416 -22.42 5.35 -4.60
C GLU A 416 -21.72 4.04 -4.95
N SER A 417 -20.51 3.87 -4.41
CA SER A 417 -19.67 2.69 -4.64
C SER A 417 -20.29 1.42 -4.06
N GLU A 418 -19.96 0.26 -4.63
CA GLU A 418 -20.41 -1.03 -4.09
C GLU A 418 -19.90 -1.24 -2.65
N LEU A 419 -18.66 -0.83 -2.36
CA LEU A 419 -18.08 -0.86 -1.02
C LEU A 419 -18.84 0.03 -0.03
N GLU A 420 -19.21 1.23 -0.46
CA GLU A 420 -19.97 2.22 0.31
C GLU A 420 -21.37 1.67 0.67
N ARG A 421 -22.02 1.04 -0.30
CA ARG A 421 -23.32 0.34 -0.15
C ARG A 421 -23.25 -0.88 0.77
N VAL A 422 -22.10 -1.53 0.87
CA VAL A 422 -21.84 -2.61 1.84
C VAL A 422 -21.57 -2.04 3.26
N LEU A 423 -20.83 -0.94 3.35
CA LEU A 423 -20.55 -0.26 4.63
C LEU A 423 -21.81 0.37 5.25
N GLN A 424 -22.64 1.05 4.46
CA GLN A 424 -23.95 1.54 4.89
C GLN A 424 -24.85 0.39 5.38
N ARG A 425 -24.87 -0.76 4.66
CA ARG A 425 -25.66 -1.92 5.06
C ARG A 425 -25.18 -2.56 6.37
N ARG A 426 -23.87 -2.54 6.65
CA ARG A 426 -23.34 -2.92 7.97
C ARG A 426 -23.67 -1.90 9.06
N ARG A 427 -23.72 -0.60 8.74
CA ARG A 427 -24.07 0.48 9.67
C ARG A 427 -25.55 0.37 10.13
N GLY A 428 -26.48 0.28 9.17
CA GLY A 428 -27.91 0.12 9.48
C GLY A 428 -28.25 -1.18 10.22
N ALA A 429 -27.48 -2.26 10.01
CA ALA A 429 -27.60 -3.49 10.80
C ALA A 429 -27.10 -3.34 12.26
N PHE A 430 -26.23 -2.37 12.53
CA PHE A 430 -25.77 -2.02 13.87
C PHE A 430 -26.78 -1.11 14.58
N GLU A 431 -27.29 -0.10 13.88
CA GLU A 431 -28.28 0.86 14.39
C GLU A 431 -29.61 0.16 14.78
N THR A 432 -30.13 -0.72 13.91
CA THR A 432 -31.34 -1.53 14.19
C THR A 432 -31.18 -2.52 15.36
N SER A 433 -29.93 -2.84 15.73
CA SER A 433 -29.63 -3.67 16.90
C SER A 433 -29.58 -2.88 18.23
N GLN A 434 -29.70 -1.55 18.19
CA GLN A 434 -29.57 -0.69 19.37
C GLN A 434 -30.90 -0.06 19.84
N GLU A 435 -31.86 0.15 18.94
CA GLU A 435 -33.21 0.67 19.29
C GLU A 435 -34.15 -0.41 19.87
N SER A 436 -33.81 -1.69 19.76
CA SER A 436 -34.70 -2.82 20.07
C SER A 436 -34.62 -3.30 21.54
N CYS A 437 -34.73 -2.38 22.51
CA CYS A 437 -34.72 -2.74 23.93
C CYS A 437 -35.66 -1.90 24.84
N LEU A 438 -36.95 -2.26 24.88
CA LEU A 438 -37.82 -2.32 26.08
C LEU A 438 -39.13 -3.08 25.71
N PRO A 439 -39.90 -3.66 26.66
CA PRO A 439 -40.67 -4.88 26.37
C PRO A 439 -42.21 -4.75 26.28
N SER A 440 -42.82 -5.55 25.41
CA SER A 440 -44.16 -6.13 25.58
C SER A 440 -44.29 -7.50 24.89
N SER A 441 -45.09 -8.40 25.46
CA SER A 441 -45.21 -9.83 25.08
C SER A 441 -46.50 -10.13 24.28
N PRO A 442 -46.74 -11.35 23.77
CA PRO A 442 -45.86 -12.47 23.39
C PRO A 442 -46.07 -12.97 21.93
N CYS A 443 -45.29 -13.96 21.47
CA CYS A 443 -45.51 -14.67 20.20
C CYS A 443 -46.75 -15.59 20.22
N PRO A 444 -47.24 -16.04 19.05
CA PRO A 444 -46.86 -17.41 18.64
C PRO A 444 -46.60 -17.65 17.13
N PHE A 445 -45.84 -18.72 16.85
CA PHE A 445 -45.70 -19.44 15.57
C PHE A 445 -46.33 -20.86 15.74
N PRO A 446 -46.36 -21.80 14.75
CA PRO A 446 -46.14 -21.77 13.29
C PRO A 446 -47.32 -22.43 12.50
N SER A 447 -47.05 -23.03 11.32
CA SER A 447 -47.89 -23.95 10.50
C SER A 447 -48.99 -23.33 9.60
N SER A 448 -49.35 -23.90 8.43
CA SER A 448 -48.79 -25.03 7.64
C SER A 448 -49.41 -25.18 6.23
N VAL A 449 -48.62 -25.68 5.26
CA VAL A 449 -48.99 -26.70 4.22
C VAL A 449 -50.13 -26.44 3.20
N LEU A 450 -49.77 -26.51 1.89
CA LEU A 450 -50.60 -26.76 0.68
C LEU A 450 -51.71 -25.71 0.35
N ASP A 451 -51.95 -25.37 -0.93
CA ASP A 451 -52.61 -26.26 -1.90
C ASP A 451 -52.27 -26.00 -3.39
N VAL A 452 -52.83 -26.82 -4.30
CA VAL A 452 -52.63 -26.79 -5.76
C VAL A 452 -53.97 -26.89 -6.48
N ASP A 453 -54.30 -25.99 -7.42
CA ASP A 453 -55.21 -26.36 -8.52
C ASP A 453 -55.05 -25.56 -9.83
N ARG A 454 -55.75 -26.02 -10.89
CA ARG A 454 -55.36 -25.83 -12.30
C ARG A 454 -56.57 -25.82 -13.26
N VAL A 455 -56.93 -24.64 -13.78
CA VAL A 455 -57.85 -24.45 -14.92
C VAL A 455 -57.23 -23.41 -15.88
N ARG A 456 -56.99 -23.61 -17.19
CA ARG A 456 -57.51 -24.48 -18.27
C ARG A 456 -58.78 -24.00 -18.99
N THR A 457 -58.62 -23.04 -19.88
CA THR A 457 -59.53 -22.77 -21.02
C THR A 457 -58.82 -23.07 -22.35
N ALA A 458 -59.55 -23.31 -23.45
CA ALA A 458 -58.96 -23.76 -24.73
C ALA A 458 -59.87 -23.58 -25.96
N LYS A 459 -59.25 -23.52 -27.16
CA LYS A 459 -59.83 -23.74 -28.52
C LYS A 459 -60.85 -22.68 -29.01
N PRO A 460 -61.34 -22.71 -30.29
CA PRO A 460 -61.08 -23.68 -31.39
C PRO A 460 -60.76 -23.14 -32.81
N GLN A 461 -60.01 -23.96 -33.59
CA GLN A 461 -60.16 -24.22 -35.07
C GLN A 461 -59.83 -23.07 -36.07
N THR A 462 -59.63 -23.28 -37.39
CA THR A 462 -59.88 -24.44 -38.32
C THR A 462 -58.74 -24.51 -39.39
N LYS A 463 -58.27 -25.69 -39.87
CA LYS A 463 -58.52 -26.37 -41.20
C LYS A 463 -58.25 -25.50 -42.48
N GLN A 464 -57.75 -26.00 -43.63
CA GLN A 464 -57.54 -27.38 -44.14
C GLN A 464 -56.60 -27.44 -45.40
N THR A 465 -55.95 -28.61 -45.68
CA THR A 465 -55.59 -29.27 -46.99
C THR A 465 -55.11 -28.48 -48.25
N SER A 466 -54.33 -28.99 -49.22
CA SER A 466 -53.78 -30.34 -49.54
C SER A 466 -52.68 -30.30 -50.64
N GLN A 467 -51.85 -31.37 -50.77
CA GLN A 467 -51.29 -32.03 -52.01
C GLN A 467 -50.57 -31.18 -53.12
N GLU A 468 -49.70 -31.68 -54.02
CA GLU A 468 -49.15 -33.03 -54.36
C GLU A 468 -47.81 -32.95 -55.15
N SER A 469 -47.13 -34.10 -55.40
CA SER A 469 -46.13 -34.40 -56.47
C SER A 469 -44.75 -33.69 -56.47
N GLN A 470 -43.58 -34.31 -56.71
CA GLN A 470 -43.07 -35.23 -57.77
C GLN A 470 -42.75 -34.52 -59.11
N ASP A 471 -41.64 -34.74 -59.84
CA ASP A 471 -40.54 -35.75 -59.81
C ASP A 471 -39.23 -35.25 -60.52
N ASN A 472 -38.14 -36.04 -60.49
CA ASN A 472 -36.94 -36.08 -61.39
C ASN A 472 -35.94 -34.87 -61.36
N VAL A 473 -34.59 -34.98 -61.24
CA VAL A 473 -33.54 -36.02 -61.47
C VAL A 473 -33.23 -36.29 -62.96
N PRO A 474 -31.95 -36.37 -63.43
CA PRO A 474 -30.68 -35.73 -63.01
C PRO A 474 -29.92 -35.07 -64.21
N PHE A 475 -28.71 -34.53 -63.96
CA PHE A 475 -27.48 -34.95 -64.66
C PHE A 475 -26.23 -34.52 -63.86
#